data_AF-A0A258LQZ7-F1
#
_entry.id   AF-A0A258LQZ7-F1
#
_cell.length_a   1.000
_cell.length_b   1.000
_cell.length_c   1.000
_cell.angle_alpha   90.00
_cell.angle_beta   90.00
_cell.angle_gamma   90.00
#
_symmetry.space_group_name_H-M   'P 1'
#
loop_
_entity.id
_entity.type
_entity.pdbx_description
1 polymer ?
#
loop_
_entity_poly.entity_id
_entity_poly.type
_entity_poly.pdbx_seq_one_letter_code
_entity_poly.pdbx_strand_id
1 'polypeptide(L)' 'MSSAHLDTPKKIGILGGTFDPPHLGHLKLATHFAKVLHLDALLLVPSGEPWQKDSNITPAELRLKL' A
#
# COMPACT_ATOMS: atom_id res chain seq x y z
N MET A 1 -38.06 -12.32 -9.40
CA MET A 1 -37.31 -12.81 -8.23
C MET A 1 -36.05 -11.97 -8.11
N SER A 2 -36.07 -10.97 -7.23
CA SER A 2 -34.92 -10.08 -7.01
C SER A 2 -33.91 -10.84 -6.16
N SER A 3 -32.82 -11.31 -6.77
CA SER A 3 -31.69 -11.85 -6.04
C SER A 3 -31.02 -10.69 -5.31
N ALA A 4 -31.06 -10.71 -3.98
CA ALA A 4 -30.30 -9.78 -3.17
C ALA A 4 -28.82 -9.94 -3.52
N HIS A 5 -28.23 -8.90 -4.13
CA HIS A 5 -26.77 -8.78 -4.22
C HIS A 5 -26.26 -8.70 -2.78
N LEU A 6 -25.73 -9.82 -2.27
CA LEU A 6 -24.93 -9.80 -1.05
C LEU A 6 -23.63 -9.10 -1.42
N ASP A 7 -23.40 -7.90 -0.88
CA ASP A 7 -22.14 -7.19 -1.02
C ASP A 7 -21.02 -8.04 -0.42
N THR A 8 -20.24 -8.69 -1.27
CA THR A 8 -19.07 -9.46 -0.83
C THR A 8 -18.07 -8.52 -0.17
N PRO A 9 -17.47 -8.91 0.98
CA PRO A 9 -16.51 -8.06 1.67
C PRO A 9 -15.31 -7.75 0.76
N LYS A 10 -14.93 -6.47 0.69
CA LYS A 10 -13.79 -6.03 -0.13
C LYS A 10 -12.48 -6.60 0.42
N LYS A 11 -11.67 -7.16 -0.47
CA LYS A 11 -10.30 -7.61 -0.19
C LYS A 11 -9.34 -6.44 -0.40
N ILE A 12 -8.85 -5.90 0.71
CA ILE A 12 -7.92 -4.77 0.71
C ILE A 12 -6.54 -5.26 1.14
N GLY A 13 -5.51 -4.97 0.33
CA GLY A 13 -4.12 -5.19 0.69
C GLY A 13 -3.47 -3.92 1.24
N ILE A 14 -2.51 -4.09 2.14
CA ILE A 14 -1.69 -2.99 2.66
C ILE A 14 -0.23 -3.31 2.33
N LEU A 15 0.42 -2.42 1.58
CA LEU A 15 1.85 -2.45 1.36
C LEU A 15 2.49 -1.31 2.14
N GLY A 16 3.00 -1.65 3.33
CA GLY A 16 3.74 -0.73 4.18
C GLY A 16 5.21 -0.62 3.79
N GLY A 17 5.79 0.56 3.93
CA GLY A 17 7.22 0.79 3.72
C GLY A 17 7.64 2.21 4.08
N THR A 18 8.93 2.44 4.25
CA THR A 18 9.44 3.80 4.46
C THR A 18 9.20 4.68 3.22
N PHE A 19 9.35 4.12 2.02
CA PHE A 19 9.22 4.81 0.73
C PHE A 19 10.07 6.09 0.66
N ASP A 20 11.39 5.91 0.70
CA ASP A 20 12.36 7.01 0.75
C ASP A 20 13.41 6.92 -0.39
N PRO A 21 13.05 7.23 -1.65
CA PRO A 21 11.71 7.53 -2.17
C PRO A 21 10.96 6.26 -2.66
N PRO A 22 9.65 6.34 -2.96
CA PRO A 22 8.99 5.32 -3.75
C PRO A 22 9.66 5.13 -5.13
N HIS A 23 9.61 3.91 -5.68
CA HIS A 23 10.30 3.56 -6.92
C HIS A 23 9.64 2.36 -7.61
N LEU A 24 10.05 2.03 -8.84
CA LEU A 24 9.44 0.98 -9.67
C LEU A 24 9.36 -0.39 -8.99
N GLY A 25 10.34 -0.75 -8.14
CA GLY A 25 10.28 -1.97 -7.34
C GLY A 25 9.02 -2.07 -6.47
N HIS A 26 8.67 -1.00 -5.76
CA HIS A 26 7.46 -0.94 -4.92
C HIS A 26 6.18 -1.10 -5.77
N LEU A 27 6.13 -0.42 -6.92
CA LEU A 27 4.97 -0.48 -7.82
C LEU A 27 4.81 -1.87 -8.45
N LYS A 28 5.92 -2.52 -8.84
CA LYS A 28 5.90 -3.89 -9.35
C LYS A 28 5.41 -4.87 -8.29
N LEU A 29 5.88 -4.73 -7.05
CA LEU A 29 5.45 -5.55 -5.92
C LEU A 29 3.95 -5.40 -5.64
N ALA A 30 3.49 -4.15 -5.51
CA ALA A 30 2.08 -3.82 -5.31
C ALA A 30 1.20 -4.39 -6.42
N THR A 31 1.55 -4.12 -7.68
CA THR A 31 0.76 -4.57 -8.84
C THR A 31 0.74 -6.09 -8.95
N HIS A 32 1.86 -6.76 -8.68
CA HIS A 32 1.95 -8.21 -8.71
C HIS A 32 1.02 -8.85 -7.67
N PHE A 33 1.10 -8.42 -6.41
CA PHE A 33 0.28 -9.01 -5.35
C PHE A 33 -1.19 -8.60 -5.40
N ALA A 34 -1.51 -7.40 -5.90
CA ALA A 34 -2.90 -7.04 -6.18
C ALA A 34 -3.56 -8.01 -7.17
N LYS A 35 -2.82 -8.42 -8.22
CA LYS A 35 -3.29 -9.41 -9.20
C LYS A 35 -3.37 -10.82 -8.63
N VAL A 36 -2.30 -11.30 -8.01
CA VAL A 36 -2.21 -12.67 -7.48
C VAL A 36 -3.26 -12.95 -6.39
N LEU A 37 -3.57 -11.96 -5.56
CA LEU A 37 -4.54 -12.09 -4.47
C LEU A 37 -5.96 -11.66 -4.87
N HIS A 38 -6.15 -11.20 -6.11
CA HIS A 38 -7.40 -10.64 -6.62
C HIS A 38 -7.97 -9.56 -5.69
N LEU A 39 -7.15 -8.59 -5.30
CA LEU A 39 -7.56 -7.52 -4.39
C LEU A 39 -8.49 -6.52 -5.09
N ASP A 40 -9.48 -6.01 -4.35
CA ASP A 40 -10.33 -4.91 -4.79
C ASP A 40 -9.60 -3.56 -4.68
N ALA A 41 -8.67 -3.46 -3.73
CA ALA A 41 -7.80 -2.31 -3.56
C ALA A 41 -6.48 -2.69 -2.89
N LEU A 42 -5.43 -1.91 -3.16
CA LEU A 42 -4.16 -1.98 -2.44
C LEU A 42 -3.76 -0.58 -1.98
N LEU A 43 -3.50 -0.44 -0.69
CA LEU A 43 -3.08 0.80 -0.06
C LEU A 43 -1.56 0.79 0.13
N LEU A 44 -0.88 1.79 -0.43
CA LEU A 44 0.51 2.10 -0.10
C LEU A 44 0.49 2.94 1.18
N VAL A 45 1.17 2.48 2.23
CA VAL A 45 1.17 3.16 3.53
C VAL A 45 2.61 3.53 3.91
N PRO A 46 3.03 4.78 3.67
CA PRO A 46 4.32 5.27 4.14
C PRO A 46 4.39 5.21 5.66
N SER A 47 5.47 4.66 6.21
CA SER A 47 5.71 4.70 7.65
C SER A 47 5.89 6.15 8.11
N GLY A 48 5.19 6.58 9.17
CA GLY A 48 5.41 7.90 9.77
C GLY A 48 6.81 8.00 10.36
N GLU A 49 7.01 7.32 11.49
CA GLU A 49 8.29 7.22 12.20
C GLU A 49 8.83 5.78 12.14
N PRO A 50 9.67 5.42 11.15
CA PRO A 50 10.22 4.08 11.01
C PRO A 50 11.34 3.83 12.03
N TRP A 51 10.98 3.40 13.24
CA TRP A 51 11.89 3.20 14.40
C TRP A 51 13.14 2.34 14.18
N GLN A 52 13.15 1.50 13.13
CA GLN A 52 14.26 0.60 12.79
C GLN A 52 15.35 1.27 11.94
N LYS A 53 15.15 2.51 11.52
CA LYS A 53 16.02 3.23 10.59
C LYS A 53 16.74 4.36 11.31
N ASP A 54 17.90 4.73 10.79
CA ASP A 54 18.65 5.88 11.27
C ASP A 54 17.88 7.19 11.05
N SER A 55 18.25 8.25 11.77
CA SER A 55 17.58 9.55 11.75
C SER A 55 17.68 10.31 10.42
N ASN A 56 18.40 9.78 9.42
CA ASN A 56 18.59 10.42 8.11
C ASN A 56 17.56 9.97 7.08
N ILE A 57 16.28 10.03 7.43
CA ILE A 57 15.15 9.67 6.56
C ILE A 57 14.45 10.95 6.12
N THR A 58 14.01 10.97 4.87
CA THR A 58 13.21 12.09 4.36
C THR A 58 11.95 12.31 5.23
N PRO A 59 11.57 13.56 5.54
CA PRO A 59 10.40 13.84 6.38
C PRO A 59 9.13 13.11 5.93
N ALA A 60 8.34 12.61 6.88
CA ALA A 60 7.16 11.79 6.62
C ALA A 60 6.17 12.45 5.65
N GLU A 61 5.92 13.76 5.81
CA GLU A 61 5.05 14.52 4.93
C GLU A 61 5.54 14.56 3.48
N LEU A 62 6.86 14.58 3.27
CA LEU A 62 7.43 14.60 1.93
C LEU A 62 7.30 13.22 1.29
N ARG A 63 7.61 12.15 2.03
CA ARG A 63 7.44 10.76 1.53
C ARG A 63 5.99 10.41 1.20
N LEU A 64 5.02 10.97 1.93
CA LEU A 64 3.59 10.80 1.62
C LEU A 64 3.15 11.51 0.33
N LYS A 65 3.82 12.59 -0.06
CA LYS A 65 3.50 13.38 -1.26
C LYS A 65 4.09 12.79 -2.55
N LEU A 66 5.08 11.92 -2.45
CA LEU A 66 5.76 11.25 -3.56
C LEU A 66 4.97 10.03 -4.06
#